data_AF-A0A843EKG7-F1
#
_entry.id   AF-A0A843EKG7-F1
#
_cell.length_a   1.000
_cell.length_b   1.000
_cell.length_c   1.000
_cell.angle_alpha   90.00
_cell.angle_beta   90.00
_cell.angle_gamma   90.00
#
_symmetry.space_group_name_H-M   'P 1'
#
loop_
_entity.id
_entity.type
_entity.pdbx_description
1 polymer ?
#
loop_
_entity_poly.entity_id
_entity_poly.type
_entity_poly.pdbx_seq_one_letter_code
_entity_poly.pdbx_strand_id
1 'polypeptide(L)'
;MEDICRSAAAYSRGRLSEGQTFAVDARREGSHPYTSLDVAREAGSAIFLENEHLGIKVKLTNPDVKIYIEVRDNMAYIFQDVIACHAGLPIGTQGKVIADVDDDRGLVSAWLVMKRGCRVIFRGSGDFEALRNYDPEMRMVDDKNVKYALAYVQGRDLQGLEGFDASAYDLPVFFPTVAMSDEEVARMADGIRSGF
;
A
#
# COMPACT_ATOMS: atom_id res chain seq x y z
N MET A 1 10.07 21.97 20.20
CA MET A 1 10.46 20.80 21.02
C MET A 1 9.52 20.62 22.19
N GLU A 2 9.38 21.61 23.07
CA GLU A 2 8.48 21.53 24.23
C GLU A 2 7.04 21.10 23.88
N ASP A 3 6.46 21.68 22.83
CA ASP A 3 5.13 21.30 22.35
C ASP A 3 5.03 19.84 21.88
N ILE A 4 6.12 19.30 21.29
CA ILE A 4 6.19 17.89 20.87
C ILE A 4 6.18 17.00 22.11
N CYS A 5 7.03 17.30 23.10
CA CYS A 5 7.13 16.52 24.34
C CYS A 5 5.81 16.52 25.11
N ARG A 6 5.19 17.70 25.26
CA ARG A 6 3.88 17.85 25.92
C ARG A 6 2.78 17.08 25.20
N SER A 7 2.75 17.16 23.88
CA SER A 7 1.74 16.45 23.07
C SER A 7 1.96 14.94 23.06
N ALA A 8 3.22 14.48 23.03
CA ALA A 8 3.56 13.06 23.06
C ALA A 8 3.21 12.41 24.40
N ALA A 9 3.51 13.07 25.52
CA ALA A 9 3.07 12.66 26.85
C ALA A 9 1.53 12.60 26.95
N ALA A 10 0.85 13.66 26.50
CA ALA A 10 -0.61 13.67 26.50
C ALA A 10 -1.21 12.56 25.62
N TYR A 11 -0.59 12.26 24.48
CA TYR A 11 -1.01 11.19 23.57
C TYR A 11 -0.79 9.80 24.17
N SER A 12 0.28 9.57 24.94
CA SER A 12 0.56 8.24 25.50
C SER A 12 -0.40 7.82 26.63
N ARG A 13 -1.13 8.77 27.24
CA ARG A 13 -2.13 8.46 28.26
C ARG A 13 -3.18 7.46 27.74
N GLY A 14 -3.35 6.37 28.48
CA GLY A 14 -4.30 5.30 28.15
C GLY A 14 -3.89 4.42 26.95
N ARG A 15 -2.67 4.60 26.41
CA ARG A 15 -2.10 3.75 25.33
C ARG A 15 -0.99 2.83 25.81
N LEU A 16 -0.56 3.00 27.06
CA LEU A 16 0.40 2.13 27.74
C LEU A 16 -0.28 1.47 28.93
N SER A 17 0.06 0.21 29.17
CA SER A 17 -0.42 -0.62 30.28
C SER A 17 0.73 -0.98 31.23
N GLU A 18 0.36 -1.49 32.41
CA GLU A 18 1.31 -1.85 33.45
C GLU A 18 2.40 -2.82 32.95
N GLY A 19 3.66 -2.49 33.23
CA GLY A 19 4.84 -3.29 32.87
C GLY A 19 5.20 -3.33 31.38
N GLN A 20 4.45 -2.66 30.50
CA GLN A 20 4.72 -2.67 29.06
C GLN A 20 6.03 -1.99 28.70
N THR A 21 6.59 -2.44 27.58
CA THR A 21 7.75 -1.81 26.94
C THR A 21 7.33 -0.89 25.82
N PHE A 22 8.02 0.24 25.67
CA PHE A 22 7.75 1.18 24.59
C PHE A 22 9.02 1.68 23.89
N ALA A 23 8.85 2.21 22.69
CA ALA A 23 9.87 2.99 21.98
C ALA A 23 9.24 4.19 21.26
N VAL A 24 10.05 5.21 21.03
CA VAL A 24 9.72 6.34 20.16
C VAL A 24 10.51 6.21 18.86
N ASP A 25 9.82 6.20 17.74
CA ASP A 25 10.42 6.23 16.40
C ASP A 25 10.13 7.60 15.77
N ALA A 26 11.16 8.45 15.74
CA ALA A 26 11.02 9.82 15.27
C ALA A 26 11.64 10.00 13.88
N ARG A 27 10.94 10.73 13.01
CA ARG A 27 11.42 11.17 11.70
C ARG A 27 11.25 12.68 11.56
N ARG A 28 12.14 13.28 10.77
CA ARG A 28 12.15 14.71 10.52
C ARG A 28 12.41 14.99 9.05
N GLU A 29 11.61 15.89 8.49
CA GLU A 29 11.80 16.46 7.16
C GLU A 29 11.92 17.99 7.29
N GLY A 30 12.77 18.62 6.47
CA GLY A 30 13.00 20.08 6.51
C GLY A 30 14.22 20.52 7.33
N SER A 31 14.24 21.78 7.78
CA SER A 31 15.36 22.39 8.51
C SER A 31 14.98 22.70 9.97
N HIS A 32 15.74 22.15 10.92
CA HIS A 32 15.46 22.25 12.35
C HIS A 32 16.76 22.27 13.15
N PRO A 33 16.79 22.93 14.32
CA PRO A 33 17.97 22.97 15.19
C PRO A 33 18.17 21.68 16.01
N TYR A 34 17.39 20.62 15.76
CA TYR A 34 17.44 19.33 16.45
C TYR A 34 17.36 18.16 15.47
N THR A 35 17.83 17.00 15.90
CA THR A 35 17.79 15.74 15.13
C THR A 35 16.53 14.93 15.46
N SER A 36 16.24 13.90 14.67
CA SER A 36 15.22 12.91 15.02
C SER A 36 15.56 12.16 16.31
N LEU A 37 16.85 11.93 16.58
CA LEU A 37 17.30 11.31 17.82
C LEU A 37 17.01 12.19 19.05
N ASP A 38 17.18 13.51 18.91
CA ASP A 38 16.81 14.47 19.97
C ASP A 38 15.32 14.41 20.26
N VAL A 39 14.48 14.40 19.22
CA VAL A 39 13.03 14.26 19.36
C VAL A 39 12.67 12.94 20.05
N ALA A 40 13.22 11.82 19.59
CA ALA A 40 12.94 10.51 20.19
C ALA A 40 13.35 10.45 21.67
N ARG A 41 14.49 11.04 22.01
CA ARG A 41 15.00 11.09 23.39
C ARG A 41 14.12 11.98 24.28
N GLU A 42 13.86 13.23 23.88
CA GLU A 42 13.12 14.18 24.72
C GLU A 42 11.64 13.80 24.84
N ALA A 43 10.99 13.40 23.74
CA ALA A 43 9.62 12.91 23.78
C ALA A 43 9.52 11.57 24.53
N GLY A 44 10.51 10.69 24.37
CA GLY A 44 10.60 9.43 25.12
C GLY A 44 10.70 9.65 26.63
N SER A 45 11.51 10.62 27.07
CA SER A 45 11.58 11.04 28.47
C SER A 45 10.24 11.60 28.97
N ALA A 46 9.56 12.45 28.18
CA ALA A 46 8.26 13.00 28.56
C ALA A 46 7.18 11.91 28.68
N ILE A 47 7.12 10.97 27.72
CA ILE A 47 6.23 9.81 27.76
C ILE A 47 6.51 8.94 28.98
N PHE A 48 7.79 8.68 29.27
CA PHE A 48 8.20 7.88 30.43
C PHE A 48 7.71 8.50 31.73
N LEU A 49 7.97 9.79 31.96
CA LEU A 49 7.57 10.50 33.18
C LEU A 49 6.05 10.55 33.35
N GLU A 50 5.30 10.77 32.26
CA GLU A 50 3.83 10.79 32.31
C GLU A 50 3.24 9.43 32.71
N ASN A 51 3.95 8.33 32.44
CA ASN A 51 3.45 6.95 32.61
C ASN A 51 4.30 6.13 33.60
N GLU A 52 5.14 6.78 34.41
CA GLU A 52 6.09 6.11 35.31
C GLU A 52 5.38 5.22 36.34
N HIS A 53 4.18 5.63 36.76
CA HIS A 53 3.31 4.92 37.70
C HIS A 53 2.85 3.54 37.19
N LEU A 54 2.98 3.27 35.88
CA LEU A 54 2.67 1.98 35.27
C LEU A 54 3.88 1.03 35.22
N GLY A 55 5.06 1.44 35.70
CA GLY A 55 6.26 0.60 35.67
C GLY A 55 6.75 0.25 34.25
N ILE A 56 6.44 1.10 33.27
CA ILE A 56 6.83 0.93 31.87
C ILE A 56 8.36 0.96 31.68
N LYS A 57 8.85 0.39 30.57
CA LYS A 57 10.29 0.34 30.25
C LYS A 57 10.57 0.72 28.80
N VAL A 58 11.71 1.35 28.54
CA VAL A 58 12.14 1.62 27.16
C VAL A 58 12.76 0.35 26.57
N LYS A 59 12.31 -0.06 25.38
CA LYS A 59 12.87 -1.19 24.61
C LYS A 59 12.91 -0.85 23.13
N LEU A 60 14.10 -0.63 22.58
CA LEU A 60 14.25 -0.18 21.19
C LEU A 60 13.95 -1.27 20.15
N THR A 61 14.14 -2.54 20.52
CA THR A 61 13.94 -3.69 19.63
C THR A 61 12.66 -4.43 20.02
N ASN A 62 11.68 -4.49 19.12
CA ASN A 62 10.38 -5.15 19.34
C ASN A 62 9.70 -4.73 20.66
N PRO A 63 9.36 -3.44 20.84
CA PRO A 63 8.56 -2.96 21.97
C PRO A 63 7.11 -3.46 21.88
N ASP A 64 6.41 -3.50 23.01
CA ASP A 64 4.97 -3.77 23.03
C ASP A 64 4.18 -2.63 22.38
N VAL A 65 4.63 -1.38 22.60
CA VAL A 65 4.05 -0.17 22.01
C VAL A 65 5.12 0.67 21.33
N LYS A 66 4.89 1.03 20.06
CA LYS A 66 5.75 1.98 19.35
C LYS A 66 4.96 3.25 19.06
N ILE A 67 5.48 4.38 19.53
CA ILE A 67 4.92 5.71 19.25
C ILE A 67 5.78 6.35 18.17
N TYR A 68 5.15 6.74 17.07
CA TYR A 68 5.80 7.43 15.96
C TYR A 68 5.61 8.93 16.09
N ILE A 69 6.68 9.68 15.79
CA ILE A 69 6.65 11.14 15.73
C ILE A 69 7.24 11.58 14.39
N GLU A 70 6.42 12.14 13.52
CA GLU A 70 6.89 12.77 12.28
C GLU A 70 6.87 14.29 12.42
N VAL A 71 8.03 14.92 12.28
CA VAL A 71 8.16 16.38 12.22
C VAL A 71 8.34 16.79 10.76
N ARG A 72 7.43 17.61 10.26
CA ARG A 72 7.46 18.17 8.89
C ARG A 72 7.26 19.67 8.99
N ASP A 73 8.28 20.42 8.57
CA ASP A 73 8.31 21.88 8.72
C ASP A 73 7.92 22.31 10.15
N ASN A 74 6.88 23.14 10.33
CA ASN A 74 6.47 23.61 11.65
C ASN A 74 5.42 22.72 12.35
N MET A 75 5.16 21.51 11.85
CA MET A 75 4.14 20.60 12.36
C MET A 75 4.75 19.29 12.88
N ALA A 76 4.11 18.71 13.90
CA ALA A 76 4.44 17.39 14.41
C ALA A 76 3.20 16.48 14.43
N TYR A 77 3.35 15.29 13.89
CA TYR A 77 2.32 14.25 13.83
C TYR A 77 2.72 13.12 14.78
N ILE A 78 1.83 12.77 15.72
CA ILE A 78 2.08 11.72 16.71
C ILE A 78 1.02 10.63 16.52
N PHE A 79 1.47 9.39 16.33
CA PHE A 79 0.59 8.25 16.04
C PHE A 79 1.21 6.93 16.51
N GLN A 80 0.45 5.84 16.50
CA GLN A 80 0.91 4.49 16.85
C GLN A 80 0.63 3.47 15.75
N ASP A 81 -0.44 3.70 14.98
CA ASP A 81 -0.93 2.75 13.99
C ASP A 81 -0.37 3.07 12.61
N VAL A 82 0.23 2.07 11.97
CA VAL A 82 0.68 2.13 10.58
C VAL A 82 -0.09 1.05 9.83
N ILE A 83 -1.08 1.49 9.05
CA ILE A 83 -1.92 0.59 8.26
C ILE A 83 -1.20 0.27 6.96
N ALA A 84 -0.76 -0.98 6.81
CA ALA A 84 -0.18 -1.45 5.56
C ALA A 84 -1.27 -1.63 4.51
N CYS A 85 -1.28 -0.77 3.50
CA CYS A 85 -2.16 -0.88 2.34
C CYS A 85 -1.44 -1.60 1.16
N HIS A 86 -2.09 -1.67 0.00
CA HIS A 86 -1.57 -2.38 -1.17
C HIS A 86 -0.25 -1.82 -1.74
N ALA A 87 0.15 -0.59 -1.38
CA ALA A 87 1.27 0.14 -1.99
C ALA A 87 1.10 0.24 -3.52
N GLY A 88 2.21 0.38 -4.27
CA GLY A 88 2.18 0.55 -5.72
C GLY A 88 2.24 2.00 -6.16
N LEU A 89 1.85 2.26 -7.40
CA LEU A 89 1.81 3.60 -7.98
C LEU A 89 0.37 4.11 -8.06
N PRO A 90 0.13 5.43 -7.92
CA PRO A 90 -1.20 5.99 -8.07
C PRO A 90 -1.79 5.68 -9.45
N ILE A 91 -3.05 5.21 -9.47
CA ILE A 91 -3.75 4.82 -10.70
C ILE A 91 -3.83 6.01 -11.67
N GLY A 92 -3.50 5.75 -12.93
CA GLY A 92 -3.48 6.74 -14.01
C GLY A 92 -2.11 7.39 -14.25
N THR A 93 -1.15 7.26 -13.32
CA THR A 93 0.20 7.82 -13.51
C THR A 93 1.00 7.15 -14.64
N GLN A 94 0.65 5.90 -15.00
CA GLN A 94 1.30 5.15 -16.09
C GLN A 94 0.42 5.02 -17.35
N GLY A 95 -0.60 5.87 -17.49
CA GLY A 95 -1.48 5.84 -18.65
C GLY A 95 -2.56 4.75 -18.57
N LYS A 96 -3.13 4.39 -19.74
CA LYS A 96 -4.28 3.49 -19.85
C LYS A 96 -3.91 2.21 -20.58
N VAL A 97 -4.42 1.08 -20.09
CA VAL A 97 -4.25 -0.24 -20.72
C VAL A 97 -5.61 -0.93 -20.85
N ILE A 98 -5.74 -1.83 -21.81
CA ILE A 98 -6.92 -2.69 -21.97
C ILE A 98 -6.60 -4.02 -21.29
N ALA A 99 -7.42 -4.49 -20.36
CA ALA A 99 -7.23 -5.81 -19.74
C ALA A 99 -8.39 -6.75 -20.01
N ASP A 100 -8.04 -7.97 -20.40
CA ASP A 100 -8.96 -9.09 -20.56
C ASP A 100 -9.16 -9.77 -19.21
N VAL A 101 -10.39 -9.71 -18.71
CA VAL A 101 -10.79 -10.35 -17.45
C VAL A 101 -11.94 -11.29 -17.76
N ASP A 102 -11.57 -12.50 -18.18
CA ASP A 102 -12.50 -13.61 -18.42
C ASP A 102 -12.44 -14.66 -17.30
N ASP A 103 -11.33 -14.70 -16.56
CA ASP A 103 -11.05 -15.62 -15.46
C ASP A 103 -10.22 -14.95 -14.34
N ASP A 104 -9.90 -15.72 -13.29
CA ASP A 104 -9.12 -15.26 -12.14
C ASP A 104 -7.71 -14.80 -12.53
N ARG A 105 -7.13 -15.39 -13.57
CA ARG A 105 -5.78 -15.02 -14.04
C ARG A 105 -5.80 -13.67 -14.77
N GLY A 106 -6.86 -13.39 -15.52
CA GLY A 106 -7.16 -12.08 -16.08
C GLY A 106 -7.42 -11.03 -14.99
N LEU A 107 -8.22 -11.39 -13.98
CA LEU A 107 -8.52 -10.54 -12.82
C LEU A 107 -7.23 -10.12 -12.09
N VAL A 108 -6.38 -11.10 -11.76
CA VAL A 108 -5.08 -10.85 -11.11
C VAL A 108 -4.15 -10.04 -12.01
N SER A 109 -4.12 -10.31 -13.31
CA SER A 109 -3.32 -9.54 -14.27
C SER A 109 -3.73 -8.07 -14.31
N ALA A 110 -5.03 -7.79 -14.36
CA ALA A 110 -5.57 -6.44 -14.32
C ALA A 110 -5.20 -5.73 -13.01
N TRP A 111 -5.37 -6.39 -11.86
CA TRP A 111 -5.01 -5.81 -10.57
C TRP A 111 -3.50 -5.52 -10.45
N LEU A 112 -2.64 -6.41 -10.95
CA LEU A 112 -1.18 -6.22 -10.92
C LEU A 112 -0.73 -5.00 -11.73
N VAL A 113 -1.37 -4.72 -12.88
CA VAL A 113 -1.07 -3.51 -13.65
C VAL A 113 -1.70 -2.25 -13.03
N MET A 114 -2.85 -2.36 -12.36
CA MET A 114 -3.41 -1.26 -11.56
C MET A 114 -2.46 -0.87 -10.43
N LYS A 115 -1.86 -1.86 -9.75
CA LYS A 115 -0.83 -1.65 -8.71
C LYS A 115 0.44 -0.99 -9.27
N ARG A 116 0.68 -1.09 -10.58
CA ARG A 116 1.73 -0.37 -11.30
C ARG A 116 1.28 0.99 -11.82
N GLY A 117 0.12 1.50 -11.41
CA GLY A 117 -0.35 2.86 -11.73
C GLY A 117 -1.01 2.99 -13.10
N CYS A 118 -1.26 1.88 -13.81
CA CYS A 118 -2.05 1.91 -15.03
C CYS A 118 -3.54 2.02 -14.68
N ARG A 119 -4.27 2.86 -15.40
CA ARG A 119 -5.74 2.78 -15.39
C ARG A 119 -6.18 1.70 -16.36
N VAL A 120 -6.96 0.75 -15.87
CA VAL A 120 -7.43 -0.36 -16.68
C VAL A 120 -8.77 -0.02 -17.32
N ILE A 121 -8.86 -0.33 -18.60
CA ILE A 121 -10.07 -0.37 -19.37
C ILE A 121 -10.43 -1.84 -19.54
N PHE A 122 -11.59 -2.22 -19.02
CA PHE A 122 -11.94 -3.61 -18.85
C PHE A 122 -12.69 -4.19 -20.05
N ARG A 123 -12.32 -5.42 -20.44
CA ARG A 123 -12.99 -6.24 -21.45
C ARG A 123 -13.16 -7.67 -20.92
N GLY A 124 -14.23 -8.34 -21.35
CA GLY A 124 -14.50 -9.75 -21.03
C GLY A 124 -15.81 -9.94 -20.28
N SER A 125 -16.00 -11.13 -19.71
CA SER A 125 -17.21 -11.47 -18.94
C SER A 125 -16.95 -11.90 -17.49
N GLY A 126 -15.73 -11.68 -16.98
CA GLY A 126 -15.33 -12.06 -15.63
C GLY A 126 -15.85 -11.11 -14.53
N ASP A 127 -15.34 -11.33 -13.32
CA ASP A 127 -15.73 -10.58 -12.12
C ASP A 127 -14.99 -9.23 -12.01
N PHE A 128 -15.49 -8.21 -12.73
CA PHE A 128 -14.93 -6.85 -12.67
C PHE A 128 -15.26 -6.12 -11.36
N GLU A 129 -16.35 -6.51 -10.68
CA GLU A 129 -16.82 -5.81 -9.48
C GLU A 129 -15.81 -5.91 -8.35
N ALA A 130 -15.07 -7.03 -8.27
CA ALA A 130 -13.94 -7.18 -7.35
C ALA A 130 -12.89 -6.07 -7.49
N LEU A 131 -12.74 -5.45 -8.68
CA LEU A 131 -11.76 -4.39 -8.94
C LEU A 131 -12.29 -2.97 -8.67
N ARG A 132 -13.61 -2.80 -8.49
CA ARG A 132 -14.22 -1.48 -8.26
C ARG A 132 -13.72 -0.81 -6.96
N ASN A 133 -13.34 -1.62 -5.97
CA ASN A 133 -12.75 -1.14 -4.71
C ASN A 133 -11.39 -0.44 -4.93
N TYR A 134 -10.70 -0.74 -6.03
CA TYR A 134 -9.37 -0.22 -6.33
C TYR A 134 -9.41 0.93 -7.34
N ASP A 135 -10.37 0.93 -8.28
CA ASP A 135 -10.65 2.07 -9.17
C ASP A 135 -12.16 2.36 -9.24
N PRO A 136 -12.67 3.33 -8.44
CA PRO A 136 -14.07 3.73 -8.48
C PRO A 136 -14.52 4.31 -9.84
N GLU A 137 -13.59 4.76 -10.68
CA GLU A 137 -13.85 5.33 -12.00
C GLU A 137 -13.65 4.30 -13.12
N MET A 138 -13.85 3.02 -12.79
CA MET A 138 -13.76 1.88 -13.69
C MET A 138 -14.55 2.11 -14.99
N ARG A 139 -13.93 1.77 -16.13
CA ARG A 139 -14.57 1.84 -17.46
C ARG A 139 -14.54 0.47 -18.13
N MET A 140 -15.69 0.09 -18.69
CA MET A 140 -15.84 -1.10 -19.53
C MET A 140 -16.02 -0.69 -20.99
N VAL A 141 -15.58 -1.53 -21.92
CA VAL A 141 -15.78 -1.31 -23.35
C VAL A 141 -15.95 -2.64 -24.07
N ASP A 142 -16.87 -2.63 -25.03
CA ASP A 142 -17.18 -3.78 -25.86
C ASP A 142 -16.31 -3.83 -27.14
N ASP A 143 -15.62 -2.74 -27.50
CA ASP A 143 -14.88 -2.59 -28.75
C ASP A 143 -13.35 -2.50 -28.54
N LYS A 144 -12.59 -3.01 -29.52
CA LYS A 144 -11.11 -2.96 -29.59
C LYS A 144 -10.58 -1.55 -29.79
N ASN A 145 -11.39 -0.62 -30.31
CA ASN A 145 -10.96 0.75 -30.61
C ASN A 145 -11.06 1.70 -29.42
N VAL A 146 -10.28 1.44 -28.36
CA VAL A 146 -10.14 2.42 -27.29
C VAL A 146 -9.02 3.38 -27.66
N LYS A 147 -9.40 4.59 -28.09
CA LYS A 147 -8.43 5.67 -28.29
C LYS A 147 -7.61 5.85 -27.00
N TYR A 148 -6.29 6.00 -27.15
CA TYR A 148 -5.32 6.30 -26.08
C TYR A 148 -4.94 5.15 -25.13
N ALA A 149 -5.27 3.88 -25.44
CA ALA A 149 -4.65 2.75 -24.76
C ALA A 149 -3.18 2.58 -25.20
N LEU A 150 -2.32 2.19 -24.26
CA LEU A 150 -0.89 1.99 -24.50
C LEU A 150 -0.51 0.52 -24.69
N ALA A 151 -1.34 -0.40 -24.19
CA ALA A 151 -1.07 -1.84 -24.25
C ALA A 151 -2.33 -2.67 -23.94
N TYR A 152 -2.27 -3.94 -24.30
CA TYR A 152 -3.19 -4.98 -23.84
C TYR A 152 -2.57 -5.75 -22.66
N VAL A 153 -3.42 -6.29 -21.79
CA VAL A 153 -3.03 -7.08 -20.62
C VAL A 153 -3.88 -8.34 -20.60
N GLN A 154 -3.23 -9.50 -20.52
CA GLN A 154 -3.90 -10.80 -20.53
C GLN A 154 -3.39 -11.69 -19.40
N GLY A 155 -4.32 -12.43 -18.80
CA GLY A 155 -3.99 -13.54 -17.92
C GLY A 155 -3.58 -14.76 -18.73
N ARG A 156 -2.31 -15.16 -18.63
CA ARG A 156 -1.78 -16.42 -19.19
C ARG A 156 -0.74 -17.01 -18.26
N ASP A 157 -0.51 -18.30 -18.37
CA ASP A 157 0.66 -19.01 -17.84
C ASP A 157 1.66 -19.28 -18.98
N LEU A 158 2.76 -19.99 -18.69
CA LEU A 158 3.76 -20.31 -19.71
C LEU A 158 3.21 -21.18 -20.84
N GLN A 159 2.33 -22.15 -20.54
CA GLN A 159 1.76 -23.04 -21.55
C GLN A 159 0.78 -22.27 -22.46
N GLY A 160 -0.06 -21.42 -21.89
CA GLY A 160 -1.00 -20.58 -22.62
C GLY A 160 -0.35 -19.51 -23.50
N LEU A 161 0.97 -19.28 -23.35
CA LEU A 161 1.76 -18.43 -24.23
C LEU A 161 2.27 -19.15 -25.48
N GLU A 162 2.29 -20.49 -25.48
CA GLU A 162 2.66 -21.26 -26.67
C GLU A 162 1.69 -20.94 -27.82
N GLY A 163 2.23 -20.53 -28.97
CA GLY A 163 1.42 -20.13 -30.13
C GLY A 163 0.80 -18.73 -30.03
N PHE A 164 1.16 -17.92 -29.03
CA PHE A 164 0.75 -16.52 -29.00
C PHE A 164 1.33 -15.74 -30.19
N ASP A 165 0.44 -15.21 -31.04
CA ASP A 165 0.80 -14.38 -32.18
C ASP A 165 0.73 -12.89 -31.81
N ALA A 166 1.90 -12.31 -31.51
CA ALA A 166 2.03 -10.88 -31.23
C ALA A 166 1.65 -10.00 -32.43
N SER A 167 1.72 -10.50 -33.67
CA SER A 167 1.40 -9.72 -34.87
C SER A 167 -0.10 -9.42 -35.03
N ALA A 168 -0.94 -10.13 -34.28
CA ALA A 168 -2.39 -9.88 -34.23
C ALA A 168 -2.77 -8.62 -33.42
N TYR A 169 -1.81 -7.95 -32.79
CA TYR A 169 -2.02 -6.79 -31.93
C TYR A 169 -1.28 -5.56 -32.46
N ASP A 170 -1.95 -4.42 -32.38
CA ASP A 170 -1.43 -3.10 -32.78
C ASP A 170 -0.68 -2.38 -31.64
N LEU A 171 -0.77 -2.92 -30.42
CA LEU A 171 -0.10 -2.43 -29.21
C LEU A 171 0.62 -3.59 -28.50
N PRO A 172 1.63 -3.30 -27.65
CA PRO A 172 2.25 -4.31 -26.81
C PRO A 172 1.24 -5.08 -25.97
N VAL A 173 1.52 -6.36 -25.72
CA VAL A 173 0.71 -7.23 -24.85
C VAL A 173 1.53 -7.67 -23.66
N PHE A 174 1.01 -7.46 -22.46
CA PHE A 174 1.65 -7.85 -21.20
C PHE A 174 0.94 -9.05 -20.58
N PHE A 175 1.73 -9.94 -19.96
CA PHE A 175 1.25 -11.13 -19.25
C PHE A 175 1.77 -11.13 -17.81
N PRO A 176 1.23 -10.29 -16.90
CA PRO A 176 1.75 -10.14 -15.53
C PRO A 176 1.82 -11.45 -14.74
N THR A 177 0.92 -12.39 -15.02
CA THR A 177 0.79 -13.67 -14.33
C THR A 177 1.55 -14.82 -15.00
N VAL A 178 2.32 -14.60 -16.07
CA VAL A 178 2.90 -15.70 -16.89
C VAL A 178 3.74 -16.69 -16.08
N ALA A 179 4.45 -16.19 -15.07
CA ALA A 179 5.30 -16.99 -14.19
C ALA A 179 4.62 -17.43 -12.89
N MET A 180 3.32 -17.11 -12.70
CA MET A 180 2.56 -17.49 -11.51
C MET A 180 1.89 -18.85 -11.69
N SER A 181 1.98 -19.68 -10.65
CA SER A 181 1.22 -20.92 -10.53
C SER A 181 -0.28 -20.64 -10.33
N ASP A 182 -1.12 -21.62 -10.62
CA ASP A 182 -2.58 -21.50 -10.42
C ASP A 182 -2.95 -21.29 -8.95
N GLU A 183 -2.20 -21.89 -8.02
CA GLU A 183 -2.40 -21.69 -6.58
C GLU A 183 -2.12 -20.24 -6.14
N GLU A 184 -1.07 -19.62 -6.70
CA GLU A 184 -0.76 -18.21 -6.43
C GLU A 184 -1.81 -17.29 -7.03
N VAL A 185 -2.27 -17.58 -8.25
CA VAL A 185 -3.35 -16.83 -8.90
C VAL A 185 -4.64 -16.92 -8.09
N ALA A 186 -5.06 -18.12 -7.67
CA ALA A 186 -6.26 -18.31 -6.87
C ALA A 186 -6.18 -17.54 -5.54
N ARG A 187 -5.05 -17.64 -4.83
CA ARG A 187 -4.83 -16.90 -3.58
C ARG A 187 -4.92 -15.39 -3.78
N MET A 188 -4.33 -14.87 -4.86
CA MET A 188 -4.40 -13.44 -5.15
C MET A 188 -5.81 -13.01 -5.57
N ALA A 189 -6.52 -13.82 -6.35
CA ALA A 189 -7.90 -13.52 -6.75
C ALA A 189 -8.84 -13.46 -5.53
N ASP A 190 -8.71 -14.39 -4.60
CA ASP A 190 -9.44 -14.37 -3.33
C ASP A 190 -9.13 -13.12 -2.51
N GLY A 191 -7.84 -12.77 -2.39
CA GLY A 191 -7.41 -11.54 -1.71
C GLY A 191 -7.97 -10.27 -2.37
N ILE A 192 -8.00 -10.23 -3.70
CA ILE A 192 -8.58 -9.09 -4.44
C ILE A 192 -10.06 -8.93 -4.10
N ARG A 193 -10.81 -10.03 -4.06
CA ARG A 193 -12.26 -10.06 -3.73
C ARG A 193 -12.54 -9.70 -2.27
N SER A 194 -11.71 -10.16 -1.33
CA SER A 194 -11.82 -9.81 0.09
C SER A 194 -11.35 -8.38 0.38
N GLY A 195 -10.66 -7.75 -0.56
CA GLY A 195 -10.04 -6.45 -0.39
C GLY A 195 -8.60 -6.53 0.10
N PHE A 196 -8.14 -7.70 0.56
CA PHE A 196 -6.76 -8.15 0.79
C PHE A 196 -6.76 -9.60 1.30
#